data_AF-A0A6N6T0G1-F1
#
_entry.id   AF-A0A6N6T0G1-F1
#
_cell.length_a   1.000
_cell.length_b   1.000
_cell.length_c   1.000
_cell.angle_alpha   90.00
_cell.angle_beta   90.00
_cell.angle_gamma   90.00
#
_symmetry.space_group_name_H-M   'P 1'
#
loop_
_entity.id
_entity.type
_entity.pdbx_description
1 polymer ?
#
loop_
_entity_poly.entity_id
_entity_poly.type
_entity_poly.pdbx_seq_one_letter_code
_entity_poly.pdbx_strand_id
1 'polypeptide(L)'
;MPPQSLENPSRLTSSLNEARNDTGRLAFCGPVVLSAITGYSISKVEDEIRAFRQLSPATKPIVRGTYTEEVAAALAHFGYRMDLKQSFMHLPRKERPSIWAWMQKPRSAWVHYILAIHKGKEGHWVLIKGVKLCDTYSEGKWQFVCDGPHKGARIMEVFEVKKALDL
;
A
#
# COMPACT_ATOMS: atom_id res chain seq x y z
N MET A 1 11.46 14.28 35.99
CA MET A 1 10.97 14.54 34.62
C MET A 1 11.77 13.66 33.66
N PRO A 2 11.15 12.78 32.86
CA PRO A 2 11.90 12.00 31.89
C PRO A 2 12.26 12.90 30.69
N PRO A 3 13.47 12.75 30.12
CA PRO A 3 13.81 13.43 28.87
C PRO A 3 13.04 12.81 27.71
N GLN A 4 12.65 13.69 26.80
CA GLN A 4 11.83 13.46 25.63
C GLN A 4 12.47 12.41 24.71
N SER A 5 11.64 11.48 24.22
CA SER A 5 12.04 10.50 23.21
C SER A 5 12.49 11.21 21.94
N LEU A 6 13.77 11.06 21.62
CA LEU A 6 14.38 11.50 20.38
C LEU A 6 13.56 10.99 19.18
N GLU A 7 13.15 11.93 18.34
CA GLU A 7 12.56 11.69 17.03
C GLU A 7 13.47 10.74 16.24
N ASN A 8 12.89 9.66 15.72
CA ASN A 8 13.64 8.67 14.94
C ASN A 8 14.23 9.34 13.70
N PRO A 9 15.56 9.31 13.49
CA PRO A 9 16.18 9.86 12.30
C PRO A 9 15.63 9.14 11.07
N SER A 10 15.26 9.93 10.07
CA SER A 10 15.04 9.57 8.66
C SER A 10 15.45 8.14 8.28
N ARG A 11 14.53 7.18 8.49
CA ARG A 11 14.72 5.80 8.02
C ARG A 11 14.78 5.83 6.49
N LEU A 12 15.97 5.58 5.96
CA LEU A 12 16.17 5.22 4.56
C LEU A 12 15.17 4.10 4.20
N THR A 13 14.54 4.22 3.04
CA THR A 13 13.56 3.24 2.53
C THR A 13 14.20 1.90 2.15
N SER A 14 15.34 1.51 2.72
CA SER A 14 15.95 0.19 2.48
C SER A 14 15.22 -0.92 3.24
N SER A 15 14.52 -0.62 4.33
CA SER A 15 13.77 -1.62 5.09
C SER A 15 12.44 -1.97 4.43
N LEU A 16 12.01 -3.21 4.62
CA LEU A 16 10.68 -3.71 4.34
C LEU A 16 9.93 -3.73 5.67
N ASN A 17 9.20 -2.67 6.01
CA ASN A 17 8.43 -2.68 7.25
C ASN A 17 7.24 -3.64 7.06
N GLU A 18 7.06 -4.57 7.98
CA GLU A 18 5.79 -5.29 8.07
C GLU A 18 4.68 -4.33 8.48
N ALA A 19 3.45 -4.58 8.04
CA ALA A 19 2.31 -3.78 8.48
C ALA A 19 2.04 -4.03 9.97
N ARG A 20 1.99 -2.95 10.76
CA ARG A 20 1.76 -3.02 12.20
C ARG A 20 0.26 -2.95 12.51
N ASN A 21 -0.38 -4.11 12.59
CA ASN A 21 -1.79 -4.20 12.93
C ASN A 21 -2.03 -4.17 14.44
N ASP A 22 -2.45 -3.02 14.96
CA ASP A 22 -2.78 -2.77 16.36
C ASP A 22 -4.29 -2.76 16.65
N THR A 23 -5.11 -3.14 15.66
CA THR A 23 -6.57 -2.99 15.73
C THR A 23 -7.30 -4.19 16.33
N GLY A 24 -6.59 -5.29 16.60
CA GLY A 24 -7.18 -6.54 17.12
C GLY A 24 -8.09 -7.29 16.13
N ARG A 25 -8.15 -6.85 14.86
CA ARG A 25 -8.97 -7.47 13.80
C ARG A 25 -8.17 -7.65 12.51
N LEU A 26 -8.69 -8.43 11.57
CA LEU A 26 -8.15 -8.44 10.21
C LEU A 26 -8.29 -7.06 9.56
N ALA A 27 -7.21 -6.56 8.96
CA ALA A 27 -7.17 -5.25 8.32
C ALA A 27 -7.29 -5.37 6.80
N PHE A 28 -7.94 -4.37 6.18
CA PHE A 28 -8.16 -4.32 4.74
C PHE A 28 -6.92 -3.88 3.97
N CYS A 29 -6.90 -4.16 2.66
CA CYS A 29 -5.69 -4.07 1.84
C CYS A 29 -5.10 -2.65 1.78
N GLY A 30 -5.92 -1.62 1.69
CA GLY A 30 -5.48 -0.21 1.71
C GLY A 30 -4.67 0.13 2.97
N PRO A 31 -5.27 0.01 4.18
CA PRO A 31 -4.54 0.25 5.42
C PRO A 31 -3.29 -0.62 5.60
N VAL A 32 -3.31 -1.88 5.16
CA VAL A 32 -2.15 -2.77 5.24
C VAL A 32 -0.98 -2.27 4.39
N VAL A 33 -1.22 -1.95 3.10
CA VAL A 33 -0.13 -1.47 2.22
C VAL A 33 0.43 -0.13 2.69
N LEU A 34 -0.43 0.76 3.18
CA LEU A 34 -0.04 2.06 3.73
C LEU A 34 0.79 1.91 5.02
N SER A 35 0.40 1.01 5.91
CA SER A 35 1.17 0.71 7.14
C SER A 35 2.56 0.17 6.80
N ALA A 36 2.65 -0.75 5.83
CA ALA A 36 3.93 -1.31 5.39
C ALA A 36 4.84 -0.28 4.72
N ILE A 37 4.29 0.67 3.94
CA ILE A 37 5.08 1.77 3.35
C ILE A 37 5.56 2.74 4.42
N THR A 38 4.63 3.19 5.28
CA THR A 38 4.86 4.34 6.15
C THR A 38 5.55 3.96 7.47
N GLY A 39 5.42 2.71 7.90
CA GLY A 39 5.87 2.22 9.21
C GLY A 39 4.94 2.57 10.37
N TYR A 40 3.84 3.30 10.11
CA TYR A 40 2.82 3.60 11.12
C TYR A 40 1.84 2.44 11.29
N SER A 41 1.15 2.39 12.43
CA SER A 41 0.13 1.38 12.66
C SER A 41 -1.10 1.55 11.78
N ILE A 42 -1.84 0.46 11.64
CA ILE A 42 -3.10 0.44 10.90
C ILE A 42 -4.11 1.42 11.49
N SER A 43 -4.23 1.53 12.83
CA SER A 43 -5.12 2.52 13.46
C SER A 43 -4.82 3.95 12.99
N LYS A 44 -3.55 4.36 13.02
CA LYS A 44 -3.08 5.69 12.63
C LYS A 44 -3.29 5.96 11.14
N VAL A 45 -3.04 4.98 10.29
CA VAL A 45 -3.31 5.08 8.86
C VAL A 45 -4.81 5.20 8.56
N GLU A 46 -5.64 4.43 9.27
CA GLU A 46 -7.09 4.52 9.09
C GLU A 46 -7.66 5.87 9.51
N ASP A 47 -7.09 6.51 10.54
CA ASP A 47 -7.51 7.85 10.96
C ASP A 47 -7.29 8.88 9.84
N GLU A 48 -6.18 8.81 9.10
CA GLU A 48 -5.95 9.70 7.95
C GLU A 48 -6.94 9.43 6.80
N ILE A 49 -7.27 8.17 6.54
CA ILE A 49 -8.29 7.83 5.52
C ILE A 49 -9.67 8.36 5.96
N ARG A 50 -10.03 8.23 7.24
CA ARG A 50 -11.28 8.77 7.78
C ARG A 50 -11.33 10.30 7.70
N ALA A 51 -10.21 10.96 7.98
CA ALA A 51 -10.09 12.41 7.86
C ALA A 51 -10.31 12.86 6.41
N PHE A 52 -9.72 12.16 5.43
CA PHE A 52 -9.97 12.42 4.02
C PHE A 52 -11.44 12.24 3.62
N ARG A 53 -12.11 11.21 4.17
CA ARG A 53 -13.55 10.96 3.97
C ARG A 53 -14.46 11.97 4.71
N GLN A 54 -13.90 12.91 5.48
CA GLN A 54 -14.64 13.88 6.29
C GLN A 54 -15.64 13.22 7.26
N LEU A 55 -15.27 12.04 7.80
CA LEU A 55 -16.13 11.33 8.74
C LEU A 55 -16.05 11.96 10.12
N SER A 56 -17.18 11.99 10.83
CA SER A 56 -17.24 12.50 12.19
C SER A 56 -16.27 11.74 13.10
N PRO A 57 -15.44 12.41 13.92
CA PRO A 57 -14.56 11.73 14.88
C PRO A 57 -15.30 10.85 15.90
N ALA A 58 -16.60 11.12 16.11
CA ALA A 58 -17.45 10.32 16.98
C ALA A 58 -17.73 8.92 16.43
N THR A 59 -17.68 8.75 15.11
CA THR A 59 -17.81 7.45 14.45
C THR A 59 -16.45 7.03 13.92
N LYS A 60 -15.93 5.90 14.42
CA LYS A 60 -14.68 5.29 13.92
C LYS A 60 -14.99 4.05 13.08
N PRO A 61 -15.69 4.17 11.94
CA PRO A 61 -16.03 3.02 11.13
C PRO A 61 -14.76 2.34 10.64
N ILE A 62 -14.82 1.02 10.48
CA ILE A 62 -13.74 0.24 9.88
C ILE A 62 -13.53 0.72 8.44
N VAL A 63 -12.28 1.04 8.07
CA VAL A 63 -11.95 1.44 6.70
C VAL A 63 -11.97 0.21 5.80
N ARG A 64 -12.95 0.16 4.90
CA ARG A 64 -13.11 -0.85 3.85
C ARG A 64 -13.24 -0.15 2.51
N GLY A 65 -12.74 -0.79 1.44
CA GLY A 65 -12.80 -0.27 0.08
C GLY A 65 -12.14 1.10 -0.04
N THR A 66 -10.86 1.14 -0.39
CA THR A 66 -10.13 2.41 -0.54
C THR A 66 -9.94 2.73 -2.02
N TYR A 67 -10.18 3.99 -2.38
CA TYR A 67 -9.94 4.52 -3.72
C TYR A 67 -8.53 5.10 -3.85
N THR A 68 -8.08 5.29 -5.09
CA THR A 68 -6.75 5.81 -5.42
C THR A 68 -6.46 7.12 -4.71
N GLU A 69 -7.38 8.09 -4.78
CA GLU A 69 -7.27 9.40 -4.12
C GLU A 69 -7.10 9.29 -2.59
N GLU A 70 -7.76 8.33 -1.95
CA GLU A 70 -7.66 8.15 -0.49
C GLU A 70 -6.30 7.58 -0.09
N VAL A 71 -5.78 6.63 -0.88
CA VAL A 71 -4.44 6.05 -0.69
C VAL A 71 -3.38 7.12 -0.94
N ALA A 72 -3.55 7.92 -2.00
CA ALA A 72 -2.64 9.03 -2.32
C ALA A 72 -2.62 10.08 -1.21
N ALA A 73 -3.78 10.50 -0.71
CA ALA A 73 -3.89 11.51 0.34
C ALA A 73 -3.28 11.02 1.65
N ALA A 74 -3.54 9.77 2.04
CA ALA A 74 -2.92 9.18 3.22
C ALA A 74 -1.39 9.10 3.08
N LEU A 75 -0.87 8.72 1.92
CA LEU A 75 0.57 8.74 1.65
C LEU A 75 1.16 10.15 1.74
N ALA A 76 0.48 11.15 1.17
CA ALA A 76 0.89 12.55 1.20
C ALA A 76 1.01 13.07 2.64
N HIS A 77 0.03 12.75 3.50
CA HIS A 77 0.11 13.08 4.92
C HIS A 77 1.39 12.54 5.59
N PHE A 78 1.85 11.34 5.21
CA PHE A 78 3.07 10.73 5.76
C PHE A 78 4.37 11.08 5.00
N GLY A 79 4.34 12.12 4.16
CA GLY A 79 5.50 12.59 3.40
C GLY A 79 5.89 11.67 2.25
N TYR A 80 4.92 11.01 1.62
CA TYR A 80 5.11 10.22 0.41
C TYR A 80 4.24 10.75 -0.73
N ARG A 81 4.73 10.66 -1.97
CA ARG A 81 3.92 10.88 -3.16
C ARG A 81 3.62 9.55 -3.85
N MET A 82 2.46 9.48 -4.48
CA MET A 82 2.01 8.34 -5.27
C MET A 82 1.78 8.78 -6.71
N ASP A 83 2.61 8.29 -7.62
CA ASP A 83 2.58 8.67 -9.03
C ASP A 83 2.04 7.50 -9.87
N LEU A 84 1.01 7.71 -10.68
CA LEU A 84 0.54 6.71 -11.64
C LEU A 84 1.64 6.44 -12.68
N LYS A 85 2.11 5.19 -12.76
CA LYS A 85 3.11 4.77 -13.74
C LYS A 85 2.52 4.10 -14.96
N GLN A 86 1.48 3.30 -14.76
CA GLN A 86 0.87 2.55 -15.84
C GLN A 86 -0.58 2.25 -15.52
N SER A 87 -1.47 2.49 -16.47
CA SER A 87 -2.88 2.08 -16.39
C SER A 87 -3.19 1.10 -17.52
N PHE A 88 -3.83 -0.02 -17.18
CA PHE A 88 -4.31 -1.04 -18.09
C PHE A 88 -5.84 -1.04 -18.19
N MET A 89 -6.49 0.00 -17.67
CA MET A 89 -7.95 0.11 -17.67
C MET A 89 -8.54 0.19 -19.07
N HIS A 90 -7.76 0.65 -20.05
CA HIS A 90 -8.09 0.63 -21.47
C HIS A 90 -8.17 -0.78 -22.09
N LEU A 91 -7.59 -1.79 -21.44
CA LEU A 91 -7.63 -3.17 -21.90
C LEU A 91 -8.79 -3.95 -21.26
N PRO A 92 -9.42 -4.88 -21.99
CA PRO A 92 -10.27 -5.90 -21.40
C PRO A 92 -9.53 -6.69 -20.32
N ARG A 93 -10.24 -7.08 -19.25
CA ARG A 93 -9.63 -7.71 -18.06
C ARG A 93 -8.70 -8.89 -18.38
N LYS A 94 -9.06 -9.73 -19.36
CA LYS A 94 -8.28 -10.94 -19.72
C LYS A 94 -6.94 -10.60 -20.40
N GLU A 95 -6.84 -9.44 -21.05
CA GLU A 95 -5.65 -8.98 -21.77
C GLU A 95 -4.67 -8.22 -20.88
N ARG A 96 -5.13 -7.72 -19.73
CA ARG A 96 -4.27 -7.04 -18.75
C ARG A 96 -3.14 -7.98 -18.28
N PRO A 97 -1.93 -7.46 -18.04
CA PRO A 97 -0.85 -8.29 -17.52
C PRO A 97 -1.21 -8.84 -16.14
N SER A 98 -0.77 -10.07 -15.89
CA SER A 98 -0.77 -10.60 -14.54
C SER A 98 0.35 -9.96 -13.71
N ILE A 99 0.26 -10.03 -12.39
CA ILE A 99 1.39 -9.64 -11.52
C ILE A 99 2.66 -10.38 -11.94
N TRP A 100 2.60 -11.69 -12.17
CA TRP A 100 3.77 -12.46 -12.56
C TRP A 100 4.40 -11.99 -13.88
N ALA A 101 3.59 -11.70 -14.89
CA ALA A 101 4.08 -11.21 -16.17
C ALA A 101 4.71 -9.82 -16.04
N TRP A 102 4.10 -8.94 -15.24
CA TRP A 102 4.69 -7.63 -14.93
C TRP A 102 6.01 -7.75 -14.15
N MET A 103 6.13 -8.74 -13.26
CA MET A 103 7.36 -9.02 -12.51
C MET A 103 8.54 -9.49 -13.37
N GLN A 104 8.30 -9.96 -14.60
CA GLN A 104 9.38 -10.31 -15.53
C GLN A 104 9.98 -9.08 -16.23
N LYS A 105 9.32 -7.92 -16.16
CA LYS A 105 9.80 -6.69 -16.79
C LYS A 105 10.79 -5.94 -15.89
N PRO A 106 11.81 -5.28 -16.45
CA PRO A 106 12.71 -4.42 -15.68
C PRO A 106 11.93 -3.34 -14.90
N ARG A 107 12.28 -3.15 -13.64
CA ARG A 107 11.75 -2.11 -12.74
C ARG A 107 12.75 -1.86 -11.61
N SER A 108 12.61 -0.74 -10.91
CA SER A 108 13.49 -0.45 -9.77
C SER A 108 13.19 -1.38 -8.59
N ALA A 109 14.20 -2.07 -8.06
CA ALA A 109 14.02 -2.90 -6.86
C ALA A 109 13.91 -2.08 -5.56
N TRP A 110 14.28 -0.80 -5.61
CA TRP A 110 14.36 0.10 -4.44
C TRP A 110 13.09 0.89 -4.18
N VAL A 111 12.15 0.85 -5.11
CA VAL A 111 10.93 1.64 -5.07
C VAL A 111 9.75 0.77 -4.65
N HIS A 112 8.83 1.36 -3.88
CA HIS A 112 7.55 0.74 -3.57
C HIS A 112 6.60 0.93 -4.76
N TYR A 113 5.99 -0.16 -5.21
CA TYR A 113 4.90 -0.13 -6.17
C TYR A 113 3.61 -0.56 -5.51
N ILE A 114 2.57 0.25 -5.59
CA ILE A 114 1.21 -0.17 -5.25
C ILE A 114 0.55 -0.63 -6.54
N LEU A 115 0.10 -1.89 -6.58
CA LEU A 115 -0.67 -2.44 -7.68
C LEU A 115 -2.16 -2.47 -7.30
N ALA A 116 -2.99 -1.83 -8.12
CA ALA A 116 -4.43 -2.08 -8.11
C ALA A 116 -4.69 -3.34 -8.94
N ILE A 117 -5.30 -4.38 -8.36
CA ILE A 117 -5.57 -5.64 -9.06
C ILE A 117 -7.03 -6.06 -8.94
N HIS A 118 -7.49 -6.90 -9.87
CA HIS A 118 -8.76 -7.60 -9.70
C HIS A 118 -8.61 -8.89 -8.89
N LYS A 119 -9.33 -8.99 -7.77
CA LYS A 119 -9.53 -10.22 -6.99
C LYS A 119 -11.02 -10.61 -7.08
N GLY A 120 -11.34 -11.59 -7.92
CA GLY A 120 -12.75 -11.95 -8.16
C GLY A 120 -13.52 -10.80 -8.81
N LYS A 121 -14.58 -10.31 -8.17
CA LYS A 121 -15.35 -9.13 -8.61
C LYS A 121 -14.88 -7.82 -7.94
N GLU A 122 -13.95 -7.89 -7.01
CA GLU A 122 -13.50 -6.77 -6.20
C GLU A 122 -12.12 -6.28 -6.63
N GLY A 123 -11.81 -5.03 -6.26
CA GLY A 123 -10.47 -4.46 -6.34
C GLY A 123 -9.66 -4.81 -5.10
N HIS A 124 -8.35 -4.97 -5.25
CA HIS A 124 -7.43 -5.23 -4.16
C HIS A 124 -6.11 -4.50 -4.37
N TRP A 125 -5.52 -4.02 -3.27
CA TRP A 125 -4.22 -3.37 -3.27
C TRP A 125 -3.13 -4.39 -2.91
N VAL A 126 -2.08 -4.44 -3.72
CA VAL A 126 -0.87 -5.23 -3.42
C VAL A 126 0.33 -4.29 -3.41
N LEU A 127 1.09 -4.30 -2.32
CA LEU A 127 2.37 -3.63 -2.25
C LEU A 127 3.46 -4.54 -2.81
N ILE A 128 4.29 -4.03 -3.70
CA ILE A 128 5.46 -4.72 -4.23
C ILE A 128 6.71 -3.88 -3.95
N LYS A 129 7.80 -4.55 -3.59
CA LYS A 129 9.14 -3.97 -3.60
C LYS A 129 10.17 -5.05 -3.91
N GLY A 130 11.00 -4.79 -4.93
CA GLY A 130 11.88 -5.81 -5.51
C GLY A 130 11.10 -7.03 -6.02
N VAL A 131 11.32 -8.18 -5.36
CA VAL A 131 10.69 -9.47 -5.67
C VAL A 131 9.66 -9.92 -4.62
N LYS A 132 9.33 -9.05 -3.67
CA LYS A 132 8.43 -9.35 -2.56
C LYS A 132 7.12 -8.59 -2.66
N LEU A 133 6.06 -9.19 -2.13
CA LEU A 133 4.75 -8.58 -1.94
C LEU A 133 4.35 -8.51 -0.47
N CYS A 134 3.47 -7.56 -0.17
CA CYS A 134 2.82 -7.38 1.12
C CYS A 134 1.37 -6.90 0.91
N ASP A 135 0.41 -7.54 1.57
CA ASP A 135 -1.01 -7.15 1.59
C ASP A 135 -1.78 -7.85 2.72
N THR A 136 -3.12 -7.76 2.70
CA THR A 136 -3.98 -8.44 3.68
C THR A 136 -3.84 -9.96 3.68
N TYR A 137 -3.64 -10.60 2.51
CA TYR A 137 -3.52 -12.06 2.43
C TYR A 137 -2.15 -12.56 2.87
N SER A 138 -1.14 -11.69 2.90
CA SER A 138 0.15 -11.94 3.55
C SER A 138 0.16 -11.56 5.03
N GLU A 139 -0.99 -11.18 5.60
CA GLU A 139 -1.11 -10.66 6.96
C GLU A 139 -0.17 -9.46 7.23
N GLY A 140 0.14 -8.68 6.20
CA GLY A 140 1.08 -7.57 6.31
C GLY A 140 2.55 -7.96 6.35
N LYS A 141 2.88 -9.23 6.14
CA LYS A 141 4.26 -9.73 6.06
C LYS A 141 4.76 -9.73 4.62
N TRP A 142 6.07 -9.58 4.45
CA TRP A 142 6.69 -9.61 3.13
C TRP A 142 7.00 -11.05 2.70
N GLN A 143 6.38 -11.48 1.60
CA GLN A 143 6.62 -12.81 1.01
C GLN A 143 7.06 -12.68 -0.45
N PHE A 144 7.69 -13.71 -1.00
CA PHE A 144 8.05 -13.70 -2.42
C PHE A 144 6.80 -13.69 -3.30
N VAL A 145 6.85 -12.91 -4.39
CA VAL A 145 5.72 -12.87 -5.33
C VAL A 145 5.47 -14.23 -5.97
N CYS A 146 6.53 -15.02 -6.17
CA CYS A 146 6.44 -16.37 -6.71
C CYS A 146 5.73 -17.35 -5.79
N ASP A 147 5.47 -17.01 -4.53
CA ASP A 147 4.78 -17.88 -3.56
C ASP A 147 3.41 -17.33 -3.18
N GLY A 148 3.20 -16.02 -3.33
CA GLY A 148 1.98 -15.35 -2.90
C GLY A 148 0.73 -15.59 -3.76
N PRO A 149 -0.44 -15.21 -3.24
CA PRO A 149 -1.75 -15.62 -3.76
C PRO A 149 -2.23 -14.84 -5.00
N HIS A 150 -1.41 -13.93 -5.52
CA HIS A 150 -1.81 -12.96 -6.55
C HIS A 150 -1.05 -13.06 -7.87
N LYS A 151 -0.18 -14.06 -8.06
CA LYS A 151 0.63 -14.26 -9.28
C LYS A 151 -0.17 -14.09 -10.59
N GLY A 152 -1.36 -14.70 -10.66
CA GLY A 152 -2.24 -14.66 -11.83
C GLY A 152 -3.23 -13.49 -11.86
N ALA A 153 -3.28 -12.66 -10.82
CA ALA A 153 -4.23 -11.57 -10.74
C ALA A 153 -3.91 -10.48 -11.77
N ARG A 154 -4.96 -9.92 -12.37
CA ARG A 154 -4.86 -8.96 -13.48
C ARG A 154 -4.70 -7.55 -12.92
N ILE A 155 -3.65 -6.86 -13.34
CA ILE A 155 -3.34 -5.51 -12.89
C ILE A 155 -4.28 -4.53 -13.59
N MET A 156 -4.91 -3.67 -12.81
CA MET A 156 -5.63 -2.50 -13.28
C MET A 156 -4.65 -1.34 -13.48
N GLU A 157 -3.92 -1.00 -12.42
CA GLU A 157 -3.02 0.16 -12.41
C GLU A 157 -1.78 -0.11 -11.56
N VAL A 158 -0.70 0.59 -11.88
CA VAL A 158 0.60 0.53 -11.22
C VAL A 158 0.94 1.94 -10.76
N PHE A 159 1.12 2.10 -9.45
CA PHE A 159 1.54 3.35 -8.83
C PHE A 159 2.94 3.19 -8.27
N GLU A 160 3.76 4.21 -8.45
CA GLU A 160 5.07 4.32 -7.83
C GLU A 160 4.98 5.21 -6.59
N VAL A 161 5.51 4.73 -5.46
CA VAL A 161 5.50 5.47 -4.20
C VAL A 161 6.91 5.88 -3.82
N LYS A 162 7.10 7.18 -3.65
CA LYS A 162 8.39 7.81 -3.32
C LYS A 162 8.23 8.70 -2.11
N LYS A 163 9.29 8.87 -1.32
CA LYS A 163 9.34 9.96 -0.34
C LYS A 163 9.18 11.28 -1.09
N ALA A 164 8.28 12.14 -0.61
CA ALA A 164 8.32 13.54 -0.97
C ALA A 164 9.60 14.09 -0.34
N LEU A 165 10.55 14.52 -1.17
CA LEU A 165 11.64 15.34 -0.68
C LEU A 165 11.01 16.72 -0.50
N ASP A 166 11.11 17.29 0.68
CA ASP A 166 10.78 18.69 0.90
C ASP A 166 11.56 19.51 -0.16
N LEU A 167 10.85 20.33 -0.93
CA LEU A 167 11.46 21.35 -1.79
C LEU A 167 11.96 22.50 -0.92
#